data_AF-A0A2N9MZ07-F1
#
_entry.id   AF-A0A2N9MZ07-F1
#
_cell.length_a   1.000
_cell.length_b   1.000
_cell.length_c   1.000
_cell.angle_alpha   90.00
_cell.angle_beta   90.00
_cell.angle_gamma   90.00
#
_symmetry.space_group_name_H-M   'P 1'
#
loop_
_entity.id
_entity.type
_entity.pdbx_description
1 polymer ?
#
loop_
_entity_poly.entity_id
_entity_poly.type
_entity_poly.pdbx_seq_one_letter_code
_entity_poly.pdbx_strand_id
1 'polypeptide(L)'
;MKSLSVCRCALIGLVSLSAPLMAQTTTTPTFVQAVSTGIVSFSLNQTAQLNVVNLNPVAGTPAATATICTVELQFFDGSNSLLKQVVITNVPPGTAASLSLKREEAPNLSVPRFAIRGVVRTSPVSATTGTNTPVVFAGCPVKTTMEIYNDDNGNTQLVTSDVTPINTPVLLPMVVEK
;
A
#
# COMPACT_ATOMS: atom_id res chain seq x y z
N MET A 1 4.52 7.70 -85.44
CA MET A 1 3.10 7.41 -85.11
C MET A 1 3.07 7.01 -83.65
N LYS A 2 2.87 7.97 -82.74
CA LYS A 2 1.59 8.52 -82.22
C LYS A 2 0.95 7.62 -81.15
N SER A 3 0.99 8.15 -79.91
CA SER A 3 0.02 8.02 -78.83
C SER A 3 -0.06 6.69 -78.08
N LEU A 4 0.26 6.73 -76.78
CA LEU A 4 -0.60 6.12 -75.78
C LEU A 4 -1.02 7.19 -74.77
N SER A 5 -2.34 7.31 -74.65
CA SER A 5 -3.08 8.25 -73.84
C SER A 5 -4.12 7.44 -73.07
N VAL A 6 -4.35 7.84 -71.81
CA VAL A 6 -5.47 7.47 -70.90
C VAL A 6 -5.36 6.02 -70.36
N CYS A 7 -5.54 5.70 -69.08
CA CYS A 7 -6.65 6.08 -68.22
C CYS A 7 -6.30 5.94 -66.72
N ARG A 8 -6.94 6.81 -65.94
CA ARG A 8 -6.89 6.92 -64.49
C ARG A 8 -7.57 5.74 -63.81
N CYS A 9 -6.94 5.16 -62.79
CA CYS A 9 -7.65 4.49 -61.70
C CYS A 9 -7.16 5.09 -60.37
N ALA A 10 -8.08 5.72 -59.67
CA ALA A 10 -7.87 6.36 -58.38
C ALA A 10 -7.56 5.31 -57.31
N LEU A 11 -6.48 5.50 -56.57
CA LEU A 11 -6.28 4.81 -55.29
C LEU A 11 -6.67 5.76 -54.16
N ILE A 12 -7.77 5.42 -53.50
CA ILE A 12 -8.27 6.07 -52.30
C ILE A 12 -7.30 5.73 -51.16
N GLY A 13 -6.50 6.70 -50.75
CA GLY A 13 -5.68 6.59 -49.54
C GLY A 13 -6.58 6.71 -48.31
N LEU A 14 -6.90 5.58 -47.67
CA LEU A 14 -7.48 5.57 -46.33
C LEU A 14 -6.48 6.19 -45.36
N VAL A 15 -6.78 7.40 -44.87
CA VAL A 15 -6.10 7.96 -43.69
C VAL A 15 -6.60 7.19 -42.49
N SER A 16 -5.76 6.30 -41.97
CA SER A 16 -5.99 5.64 -40.70
C SER A 16 -5.98 6.69 -39.58
N LEU A 17 -7.16 6.97 -39.01
CA LEU A 17 -7.25 7.68 -37.74
C LEU A 17 -6.60 6.81 -36.66
N SER A 18 -5.36 7.14 -36.31
CA SER A 18 -4.74 6.66 -35.07
C SER A 18 -5.45 7.36 -33.92
N ALA A 19 -6.46 6.68 -33.35
CA ALA A 19 -6.99 7.07 -32.06
C ALA A 19 -5.83 7.05 -31.04
N PRO A 20 -5.61 8.14 -30.26
CA PRO A 20 -4.67 8.07 -29.17
C PRO A 20 -5.22 7.04 -28.17
N LEU A 21 -4.48 5.94 -28.03
CA LEU A 21 -4.65 5.01 -26.94
C LEU A 21 -4.47 5.83 -25.66
N MET A 22 -5.57 6.12 -24.96
CA MET A 22 -5.50 6.71 -23.62
C MET A 22 -4.76 5.69 -22.76
N ALA A 23 -3.48 5.93 -22.55
CA ALA A 23 -2.71 5.20 -21.56
C ALA A 23 -3.44 5.38 -20.23
N GLN A 24 -4.08 4.31 -19.75
CA GLN A 24 -4.73 4.33 -18.46
C GLN A 24 -3.64 4.53 -17.43
N THR A 25 -3.58 5.75 -16.85
CA THR A 25 -2.76 6.05 -15.69
C THR A 25 -3.15 5.08 -14.60
N THR A 26 -2.35 4.02 -14.46
CA THR A 26 -2.44 3.12 -13.32
C THR A 26 -1.96 3.96 -12.15
N THR A 27 -2.89 4.48 -11.35
CA THR A 27 -2.56 5.18 -10.12
C THR A 27 -1.92 4.17 -9.19
N THR A 28 -0.59 4.19 -9.11
CA THR A 28 0.10 3.51 -8.02
C THR A 28 -0.42 4.11 -6.71
N PRO A 29 -0.75 3.29 -5.71
CA PRO A 29 -1.21 3.80 -4.43
C PRO A 29 -0.14 4.73 -3.87
N THR A 30 -0.49 6.00 -3.67
CA THR A 30 0.35 6.95 -2.97
C THR A 30 0.21 6.66 -1.48
N PHE A 31 1.32 6.58 -0.75
CA PHE A 31 1.30 6.38 0.70
C PHE A 31 1.72 7.68 1.37
N VAL A 32 0.89 8.20 2.28
CA VAL A 32 1.13 9.49 2.95
C VAL A 32 1.60 9.36 4.39
N GLN A 33 1.46 8.17 4.98
CA GLN A 33 1.97 7.87 6.31
C GLN A 33 2.65 6.52 6.31
N ALA A 34 3.74 6.43 7.07
CA ALA A 34 4.44 5.18 7.31
C ALA A 34 4.90 5.12 8.76
N VAL A 35 4.72 3.97 9.38
CA VAL A 35 5.20 3.67 10.73
C VAL A 35 6.03 2.39 10.71
N SER A 36 7.07 2.34 11.56
CA SER A 36 7.88 1.14 11.79
C SER A 36 7.72 0.68 13.22
N THR A 37 7.65 -0.63 13.43
CA THR A 37 7.83 -1.22 14.76
C THR A 37 9.30 -1.13 15.17
N GLY A 38 9.57 -1.39 16.46
CA GLY A 38 10.89 -1.79 16.91
C GLY A 38 11.35 -3.11 16.28
N ILE A 39 12.65 -3.41 16.42
CA ILE A 39 13.22 -4.70 16.00
C ILE A 39 12.84 -5.77 17.02
N VAL A 40 12.35 -6.90 16.54
CA VAL A 40 12.14 -8.11 17.32
C VAL A 40 12.88 -9.27 16.66
N SER A 41 13.13 -10.33 17.40
CA SER A 41 13.73 -11.54 16.83
C SER A 41 12.82 -12.74 17.04
N PHE A 42 12.84 -13.63 16.07
CA PHE A 42 12.10 -14.88 16.09
C PHE A 42 12.99 -16.04 15.62
N SER A 43 12.65 -17.22 16.09
CA SER A 43 13.41 -18.47 15.98
C SER A 43 12.66 -19.49 15.11
N LEU A 44 13.23 -20.67 14.90
CA LEU A 44 12.54 -21.77 14.20
C LEU A 44 11.21 -22.12 14.89
N ASN A 45 10.23 -22.59 14.11
CA ASN A 45 8.87 -22.88 14.56
C ASN A 45 8.17 -21.66 15.17
N GLN A 46 8.48 -20.47 14.67
CA GLN A 46 7.80 -19.26 15.03
C GLN A 46 7.40 -18.50 13.78
N THR A 47 6.25 -17.84 13.89
CA THR A 47 5.75 -16.92 12.88
C THR A 47 5.66 -15.53 13.47
N ALA A 48 6.18 -14.56 12.73
CA ALA A 48 5.92 -13.15 12.97
C ALA A 48 4.64 -12.74 12.24
N GLN A 49 3.73 -12.05 12.90
CA GLN A 49 2.53 -11.51 12.29
C GLN A 49 2.45 -10.01 12.53
N LEU A 50 2.39 -9.25 11.44
CA LEU A 50 2.18 -7.82 11.43
C LEU A 50 0.70 -7.57 11.16
N ASN A 51 0.04 -6.92 12.11
CA ASN A 51 -1.39 -6.68 12.11
C ASN A 51 -1.66 -5.18 12.02
N VAL A 52 -2.73 -4.84 11.31
CA VAL A 52 -3.25 -3.48 11.23
C VAL A 52 -4.77 -3.52 11.37
N VAL A 53 -5.33 -2.69 12.24
CA VAL A 53 -6.79 -2.51 12.36
C VAL A 53 -7.18 -1.11 11.93
N ASN A 54 -8.22 -1.03 11.11
CA ASN A 54 -8.82 0.23 10.68
C ASN A 54 -9.67 0.81 11.83
N LEU A 55 -9.23 1.93 12.40
CA LEU A 55 -9.90 2.58 13.54
C LEU A 55 -11.00 3.55 13.12
N ASN A 56 -11.32 3.65 11.83
CA ASN A 56 -12.46 4.44 11.40
C ASN A 56 -13.75 3.91 12.06
N PRO A 57 -14.70 4.81 12.38
CA PRO A 57 -15.97 4.40 12.96
C PRO A 57 -16.78 3.56 11.97
N VAL A 58 -17.50 2.57 12.50
CA VAL A 58 -18.41 1.73 11.72
C VAL A 58 -19.71 2.52 11.44
N ALA A 59 -20.22 2.44 10.20
CA ALA A 59 -21.47 3.09 9.83
C ALA A 59 -22.62 2.58 10.71
N GLY A 60 -23.32 3.51 11.36
CA GLY A 60 -24.30 3.23 12.42
C GLY A 60 -24.23 4.24 13.58
N THR A 61 -23.13 4.99 13.67
CA THR A 61 -23.03 6.16 14.55
C THR A 61 -23.40 7.44 13.76
N PRO A 62 -24.05 8.45 14.37
CA PRO A 62 -24.60 9.62 13.66
C PRO A 62 -23.57 10.47 12.88
N ALA A 63 -22.27 10.24 13.07
CA ALA A 63 -21.19 10.99 12.45
C ALA A 63 -20.29 10.16 11.50
N ALA A 64 -20.59 8.88 11.25
CA ALA A 64 -19.67 7.97 10.55
C ALA A 64 -19.95 7.82 9.04
N THR A 65 -19.03 8.32 8.21
CA THR A 65 -18.80 7.80 6.86
C THR A 65 -17.89 6.58 6.94
N ALA A 66 -18.36 5.42 6.48
CA ALA A 66 -17.55 4.20 6.42
C ALA A 66 -16.33 4.41 5.52
N THR A 67 -15.16 4.56 6.14
CA THR A 67 -13.92 4.88 5.43
C THR A 67 -13.08 3.62 5.28
N ILE A 68 -12.95 3.14 4.05
CA ILE A 68 -12.13 1.99 3.68
C ILE A 68 -10.66 2.44 3.58
N CYS A 69 -9.75 1.61 4.08
CA CYS A 69 -8.33 1.91 4.04
C CYS A 69 -7.56 1.00 3.10
N THR A 70 -6.63 1.61 2.36
CA THR A 70 -5.56 0.89 1.67
C THR A 70 -4.29 0.93 2.52
N VAL A 71 -3.74 -0.26 2.80
CA VAL A 71 -2.56 -0.46 3.62
C VAL A 71 -1.54 -1.30 2.88
N GLU A 72 -0.27 -1.01 3.08
CA GLU A 72 0.85 -1.87 2.68
C GLU A 72 1.58 -2.33 3.94
N LEU A 73 1.70 -3.64 4.10
CA LEU A 73 2.37 -4.30 5.21
C LEU A 73 3.67 -4.89 4.70
N GLN A 74 4.77 -4.66 5.41
CA GLN A 74 6.11 -5.09 5.00
C GLN A 74 6.90 -5.61 6.20
N PHE A 75 7.73 -6.63 5.95
CA PHE A 75 8.78 -7.05 6.87
C PHE A 75 10.14 -6.74 6.29
N PHE A 76 11.02 -6.19 7.14
CA PHE A 76 12.42 -5.92 6.82
C PHE A 76 13.33 -6.64 7.80
N ASP A 77 14.51 -7.02 7.36
CA ASP A 77 15.58 -7.50 8.24
C ASP A 77 16.34 -6.33 8.93
N GLY A 78 17.31 -6.67 9.79
CA GLY A 78 18.19 -5.71 10.46
C GLY A 78 19.10 -4.91 9.53
N SER A 79 19.25 -5.32 8.28
CA SER A 79 20.05 -4.65 7.23
C SER A 79 19.18 -3.81 6.28
N ASN A 80 17.89 -3.65 6.58
CA ASN A 80 16.91 -2.95 5.74
C ASN A 80 16.61 -3.65 4.41
N SER A 81 16.82 -4.96 4.30
CA SER A 81 16.36 -5.75 3.16
C SER A 81 14.88 -6.10 3.33
N LEU A 82 14.09 -5.90 2.27
CA LEU A 82 12.69 -6.33 2.25
C LEU A 82 12.61 -7.86 2.22
N LEU A 83 11.86 -8.44 3.16
CA LEU A 83 11.66 -9.89 3.28
C LEU A 83 10.33 -10.33 2.68
N LYS A 84 9.26 -9.60 3.00
CA LYS A 84 7.89 -9.92 2.56
C LYS A 84 7.03 -8.68 2.57
N GLN A 85 6.09 -8.59 1.64
CA GLN A 85 5.12 -7.48 1.59
C GLN A 85 3.77 -7.91 1.04
N VAL A 86 2.74 -7.13 1.38
CA VAL A 86 1.40 -7.22 0.78
C VAL A 86 0.74 -5.85 0.77
N VAL A 87 -0.01 -5.55 -0.29
CA VAL A 87 -0.88 -4.38 -0.37
C VAL A 87 -2.33 -4.86 -0.27
N ILE A 88 -3.07 -4.37 0.73
CA ILE A 88 -4.50 -4.63 0.91
C ILE A 88 -5.24 -3.33 0.66
N THR A 89 -6.08 -3.30 -0.38
CA THR A 89 -6.72 -2.06 -0.84
C THR A 89 -8.06 -1.76 -0.17
N ASN A 90 -8.64 -2.73 0.55
CA ASN A 90 -10.04 -2.69 0.94
C ASN A 90 -10.29 -3.05 2.42
N VAL A 91 -9.50 -2.54 3.37
CA VAL A 91 -9.69 -2.83 4.81
C VAL A 91 -10.91 -2.05 5.37
N PRO A 92 -12.04 -2.70 5.69
CA PRO A 92 -13.22 -1.97 6.18
C PRO A 92 -13.05 -1.40 7.60
N PRO A 93 -13.84 -0.38 7.99
CA PRO A 93 -13.86 0.14 9.36
C PRO A 93 -14.06 -0.96 10.41
N GLY A 94 -13.29 -0.92 11.50
CA GLY A 94 -13.36 -1.88 12.60
C GLY A 94 -12.81 -3.28 12.30
N THR A 95 -12.23 -3.48 11.12
CA THR A 95 -11.64 -4.77 10.72
C THR A 95 -10.11 -4.70 10.67
N ALA A 96 -9.49 -5.88 10.71
CA ALA A 96 -8.05 -6.02 10.64
C ALA A 96 -7.59 -6.68 9.33
N ALA A 97 -6.36 -6.36 8.95
CA ALA A 97 -5.61 -7.07 7.93
C ALA A 97 -4.24 -7.45 8.50
N SER A 98 -3.62 -8.48 7.94
CA SER A 98 -2.38 -9.03 8.49
C SER A 98 -1.42 -9.53 7.41
N LEU A 99 -0.15 -9.58 7.77
CA LEU A 99 0.92 -10.21 7.02
C LEU A 99 1.70 -11.11 7.97
N SER A 100 1.83 -12.39 7.62
CA SER A 100 2.65 -13.35 8.36
C SER A 100 3.96 -13.64 7.65
N LEU A 101 5.05 -13.74 8.40
CA LEU A 101 6.37 -14.20 7.97
C LEU A 101 6.78 -15.38 8.85
N LYS A 102 6.81 -16.58 8.27
CA LYS A 102 7.32 -17.77 8.94
C LYS A 102 8.85 -17.74 8.99
N ARG A 103 9.46 -18.36 10.01
CA ARG A 103 10.92 -18.35 10.12
C ARG A 103 11.61 -18.99 8.91
N GLU A 104 10.99 -20.00 8.32
CA GLU A 104 11.50 -20.75 7.16
C GLU A 104 11.53 -19.90 5.88
N GLU A 105 10.74 -18.82 5.84
CA GLU A 105 10.72 -17.87 4.71
C GLU A 105 11.82 -16.80 4.83
N ALA A 106 12.44 -16.65 6.01
CA ALA A 106 13.53 -15.71 6.23
C ALA A 106 14.90 -16.34 5.89
N PRO A 107 15.85 -15.56 5.36
CA PRO A 107 17.16 -16.09 4.96
C PRO A 107 17.98 -16.58 6.16
N ASN A 108 19.06 -17.32 5.85
CA ASN A 108 20.06 -17.78 6.83
C ASN A 108 19.44 -18.50 8.04
N LEU A 109 18.85 -19.68 7.81
CA LEU A 109 18.24 -20.52 8.87
C LEU A 109 19.22 -20.98 9.94
N SER A 110 20.53 -20.88 9.69
CA SER A 110 21.58 -21.13 10.70
C SER A 110 21.63 -20.07 11.80
N VAL A 111 21.03 -18.89 11.60
CA VAL A 111 20.93 -17.84 12.61
C VAL A 111 19.77 -18.17 13.56
N PRO A 112 20.04 -18.49 14.85
CA PRO A 112 19.00 -18.96 15.77
C PRO A 112 17.96 -17.89 16.09
N ARG A 113 18.35 -16.62 16.07
CA ARG A 113 17.49 -15.46 16.33
C ARG A 113 17.58 -14.49 15.16
N PHE A 114 16.58 -14.52 14.30
CA PHE A 114 16.56 -13.65 13.11
C PHE A 114 15.82 -12.36 13.42
N ALA A 115 16.49 -11.22 13.29
CA ALA A 115 15.96 -9.92 13.64
C ALA A 115 15.17 -9.29 12.50
N ILE A 116 13.95 -8.85 12.78
CA ILE A 116 13.03 -8.24 11.84
C ILE A 116 12.34 -7.02 12.45
N ARG A 117 11.80 -6.17 11.57
CA ARG A 117 10.81 -5.16 11.94
C ARG A 117 9.66 -5.14 10.94
N GLY A 118 8.48 -4.77 11.42
CA GLY A 118 7.32 -4.50 10.59
C GLY A 118 7.26 -3.03 10.18
N VAL A 119 6.87 -2.77 8.94
CA VAL A 119 6.58 -1.44 8.42
C VAL A 119 5.16 -1.44 7.86
N VAL A 120 4.38 -0.43 8.25
CA VAL A 120 3.02 -0.23 7.77
C VAL A 120 2.95 1.10 7.06
N ARG A 121 2.43 1.11 5.84
CA ARG A 121 2.17 2.32 5.06
C ARG A 121 0.67 2.43 4.80
N THR A 122 0.13 3.64 4.88
CA THR A 122 -1.29 3.89 4.60
C THR A 122 -1.47 4.90 3.48
N SER A 123 -2.44 4.60 2.61
CA SER A 123 -2.88 5.50 1.55
C SER A 123 -3.62 6.70 2.16
N PRO A 124 -3.59 7.88 1.51
CA PRO A 124 -4.39 9.01 1.96
C PRO A 124 -5.87 8.69 1.88
N VAL A 125 -6.60 9.13 2.89
CA VAL A 125 -8.05 9.29 2.82
C VAL A 125 -8.30 10.76 2.49
N SER A 126 -9.01 11.03 1.38
CA SER A 126 -9.41 12.39 1.05
C SER A 126 -10.39 12.90 2.11
N ALA A 127 -9.98 13.90 2.89
CA ALA A 127 -10.92 14.72 3.63
C ALA A 127 -11.49 15.76 2.66
N THR A 128 -12.74 15.60 2.22
CA THR A 128 -13.46 16.66 1.51
C THR A 128 -13.70 17.81 2.47
N THR A 129 -12.83 18.82 2.43
CA THR A 129 -13.11 20.12 3.03
C THR A 129 -13.57 21.06 1.92
N GLY A 130 -14.56 21.91 2.22
CA GLY A 130 -15.30 22.70 1.23
C GLY A 130 -14.41 23.58 0.34
N THR A 131 -14.99 24.08 -0.74
CA THR A 131 -14.30 24.94 -1.72
C THR A 131 -13.57 26.10 -1.03
N ASN A 132 -12.23 26.08 -1.12
CA ASN A 132 -11.23 27.06 -0.66
C ASN A 132 -10.43 26.74 0.61
N THR A 133 -10.49 25.52 1.17
CA THR A 133 -9.55 25.09 2.24
C THR A 133 -8.44 24.18 1.70
N PRO A 134 -7.22 24.20 2.28
CA PRO A 134 -6.17 23.26 1.90
C PRO A 134 -6.68 21.83 2.05
N VAL A 135 -6.54 21.02 0.99
CA VAL A 135 -6.87 19.59 1.07
C VAL A 135 -5.81 18.93 1.95
N VAL A 136 -6.17 18.63 3.20
CA VAL A 136 -5.31 17.86 4.10
C VAL A 136 -5.52 16.39 3.79
N PHE A 137 -4.50 15.75 3.23
CA PHE A 137 -4.48 14.29 3.13
C PHE A 137 -4.14 13.70 4.49
N ALA A 138 -5.17 13.28 5.23
CA ALA A 138 -4.98 12.46 6.41
C ALA A 138 -4.77 11.01 5.95
N GLY A 139 -3.71 10.35 6.41
CA GLY A 139 -3.59 8.90 6.25
C GLY A 139 -4.67 8.20 7.06
N CYS A 140 -4.99 6.96 6.67
CA CYS A 140 -5.99 6.18 7.39
C CYS A 140 -5.58 6.01 8.88
N PRO A 141 -6.49 6.30 9.84
CA PRO A 141 -6.23 6.03 11.25
C PRO A 141 -6.20 4.52 11.47
N VAL A 142 -5.00 3.99 11.66
CA VAL A 142 -4.80 2.56 11.93
C VAL A 142 -4.04 2.34 13.23
N LYS A 143 -4.34 1.25 13.92
CA LYS A 143 -3.46 0.72 14.98
C LYS A 143 -2.66 -0.45 14.42
N THR A 144 -1.35 -0.37 14.60
CA THR A 144 -0.41 -1.42 14.21
C THR A 144 -0.01 -2.21 15.44
N THR A 145 0.03 -3.53 15.30
CA THR A 145 0.63 -4.45 16.27
C THR A 145 1.47 -5.47 15.53
N MET A 146 2.53 -5.95 16.17
CA MET A 146 3.32 -7.06 15.67
C MET A 146 3.47 -8.09 16.78
N GLU A 147 3.28 -9.35 16.45
CA GLU A 147 3.41 -10.45 17.38
C GLU A 147 4.28 -11.56 16.83
N ILE A 148 4.86 -12.34 17.75
CA ILE A 148 5.53 -13.60 17.45
C ILE A 148 4.78 -14.69 18.18
N TYR A 149 4.34 -15.72 17.46
CA TYR A 149 3.70 -16.89 18.05
C TYR A 149 4.46 -18.16 17.67
N ASN A 150 4.39 -19.18 18.53
CA ASN A 150 4.94 -20.50 18.27
C ASN A 150 3.97 -21.31 17.39
N ASP A 151 4.49 -21.89 16.32
CA ASP A 151 3.66 -22.60 15.34
C ASP A 151 3.15 -23.95 15.87
N ASP A 152 3.85 -24.56 16.83
CA ASP A 152 3.51 -25.88 17.37
C ASP A 152 2.28 -25.85 18.29
N ASN A 153 2.12 -24.77 19.06
CA ASN A 153 1.04 -24.63 20.05
C ASN A 153 0.15 -23.38 19.86
N GLY A 154 0.49 -22.50 18.92
CA GLY A 154 -0.24 -21.26 18.66
C GLY A 154 -0.09 -20.19 19.74
N ASN A 155 0.77 -20.37 20.74
CA ASN A 155 0.93 -19.42 21.82
C ASN A 155 1.72 -18.19 21.36
N THR A 156 1.14 -17.01 21.56
CA THR A 156 1.84 -15.73 21.39
C THR A 156 2.93 -15.58 22.47
N GLN A 157 4.17 -15.37 22.03
CA GLN A 157 5.33 -15.21 22.90
C GLN A 157 5.77 -13.76 23.05
N LEU A 158 5.46 -12.93 22.06
CA LEU A 158 5.81 -11.50 22.06
C LEU A 158 4.71 -10.73 21.35
N VAL A 159 4.36 -9.57 21.89
CA VAL A 159 3.54 -8.56 21.22
C VAL A 159 4.22 -7.20 21.39
N THR A 160 4.26 -6.42 20.33
CA THR A 160 4.61 -5.00 20.37
C THR A 160 3.57 -4.18 19.63
N SER A 161 3.24 -3.02 20.18
CA SER A 161 2.38 -2.02 19.52
C SER A 161 3.06 -0.65 19.43
N ASP A 162 4.33 -0.60 19.85
CA ASP A 162 5.14 0.61 19.84
C ASP A 162 5.66 0.80 18.41
N VAL A 163 5.25 1.91 17.81
CA VAL A 163 5.61 2.26 16.45
C VAL A 163 6.14 3.68 16.38
N THR A 164 7.10 3.89 15.50
CA THR A 164 7.69 5.21 15.23
C THR A 164 7.34 5.63 13.81
N PRO A 165 6.84 6.86 13.58
CA PRO A 165 6.66 7.40 12.24
C PRO A 165 7.99 7.47 11.49
N ILE A 166 8.04 6.99 10.25
CA ILE A 166 9.26 6.99 9.43
C ILE A 166 9.16 7.86 8.18
N ASN A 167 7.95 8.26 7.78
CA ASN A 167 7.70 9.20 6.69
C ASN A 167 6.66 10.23 7.16
N THR A 168 7.03 11.51 7.26
CA THR A 168 6.08 12.61 7.51
C THR A 168 5.42 13.05 6.20
N PRO A 169 4.08 13.24 6.16
CA PRO A 169 3.43 13.77 4.97
C PRO A 169 4.00 15.15 4.62
N VAL A 170 4.45 15.30 3.37
CA VAL A 170 4.86 16.60 2.83
C VAL A 170 3.58 17.34 2.44
N LEU A 171 3.36 18.52 3.03
CA LEU A 171 2.32 19.45 2.58
C LEU A 171 2.74 19.99 1.20
N LEU A 172 2.10 19.51 0.14
CA LEU A 172 2.25 20.10 -1.19
C LEU A 172 1.22 21.24 -1.32
N PRO A 173 1.64 22.52 -1.44
CA PRO A 173 0.71 23.57 -1.83
C PRO A 173 0.25 23.29 -3.26
N MET A 174 -1.04 23.03 -3.45
CA MET A 174 -1.62 22.96 -4.79
C MET A 174 -1.71 24.39 -5.34
N VAL A 175 -0.92 24.68 -6.38
CA VAL A 175 -1.13 25.87 -7.21
C VAL A 175 -2.31 25.57 -8.12
N VAL A 176 -3.45 26.23 -7.89
CA VAL A 176 -4.54 26.26 -8.87
C VAL A 176 -4.12 27.23 -9.95
N GLU A 177 -3.73 26.70 -11.11
CA GLU A 177 -3.58 27.52 -12.32
C GLU A 177 -4.99 27.92 -12.77
N LYS A 178 -5.19 29.23 -12.91
CA LYS A 178 -6.50 29.87 -13.16
C LYS A 178 -6.85 29.86 -14.64
#